data_AF-A0A950QQN8-F1
#
_entry.id   AF-A0A950QQN8-F1
#
_cell.length_a   1.000
_cell.length_b   1.000
_cell.length_c   1.000
_cell.angle_alpha   90.00
_cell.angle_beta   90.00
_cell.angle_gamma   90.00
#
_symmetry.space_group_name_H-M   'P 1'
#
loop_
_entity.id
_entity.type
_entity.pdbx_description
1 polymer ?
#
loop_
_entity_poly.entity_id
_entity_poly.type
_entity_poly.pdbx_seq_one_letter_code
_entity_poly.pdbx_strand_id
1 'polypeptide(L)'
;MGRKLQIVLLVFFVLAGIRVFMIYRGRHAAVPAPAATPNPNFSADDYVVPTQTHAYDLKSSKEALDGKTVWVKSGNQVYYYPVSGGHVDFKHATGLLPPLDKLSITNVMQATAPASKGQEIAPGVRVHEEQVLAAFHRADDSKTYAAPIGASRGGDYTLYINDTFYFEDPHQLYKHWPPDIWSAIDQHQAKKGMNELQVAMALGVGVPQGSGGEYGNRTLTFDNNGHPITVTFDHNRAVQVTTS
;
A
#
# COMPACT_ATOMS: atom_id res chain seq x y z
N MET A 1 33.26 39.83 61.93
CA MET A 1 32.83 39.06 60.73
C MET A 1 34.05 38.90 59.83
N GLY A 2 34.54 37.68 59.63
CA GLY A 2 35.91 37.43 59.15
C GLY A 2 36.11 37.71 57.66
N ARG A 3 37.24 38.33 57.29
CA ARG A 3 37.68 38.65 55.91
C ARG A 3 37.53 37.47 54.92
N LYS A 4 37.67 36.23 55.41
CA LYS A 4 37.46 35.01 54.61
C LYS A 4 36.00 34.82 54.16
N LEU A 5 35.02 35.19 55.00
CA LEU A 5 33.60 35.05 54.68
C LEU A 5 33.16 36.08 53.60
N GLN A 6 33.70 37.30 53.65
CA GLN A 6 33.47 38.31 52.60
C GLN A 6 34.05 37.89 51.25
N ILE A 7 35.23 37.26 51.23
CA ILE A 7 35.85 36.77 50.00
C ILE A 7 35.00 35.66 49.38
N VAL A 8 34.53 34.70 50.19
CA VAL A 8 33.64 33.62 49.71
C VAL A 8 32.33 34.17 49.16
N LEU A 9 31.71 35.15 49.84
CA LEU A 9 30.49 35.78 49.38
C LEU A 9 30.69 36.50 48.04
N LEU A 10 31.80 37.22 47.90
CA LEU A 10 32.12 37.98 46.69
C LEU A 10 32.37 37.05 45.50
N VAL A 11 33.09 35.94 45.71
CA VAL A 11 33.27 34.90 44.68
C VAL A 11 31.93 34.31 44.26
N PHE A 12 31.02 34.05 45.21
CA PHE A 12 29.69 33.51 44.90
C PHE A 12 28.86 34.48 44.05
N PHE A 13 28.86 35.78 44.37
CA PHE A 13 28.16 36.80 43.58
C PHE A 13 28.74 36.95 42.17
N VAL A 14 30.07 36.87 42.02
CA VAL A 14 30.72 36.91 40.70
C VAL A 14 30.31 35.69 39.84
N LEU A 15 30.33 34.49 40.41
CA LEU A 15 29.92 33.27 39.70
C LEU A 15 28.43 33.30 39.33
N ALA A 16 27.57 33.79 40.22
CA ALA A 16 26.15 33.98 39.95
C ALA A 16 25.93 35.00 38.82
N GLY A 17 26.66 36.12 38.83
CA GLY A 17 26.60 37.15 37.78
C GLY A 17 27.04 36.63 36.42
N ILE A 18 28.14 35.87 36.34
CA ILE A 18 28.60 35.23 35.10
C ILE A 18 27.52 34.27 34.56
N ARG A 19 26.92 33.45 35.43
CA ARG A 19 25.88 32.50 35.02
C ARG A 19 24.64 33.19 34.46
N VAL A 20 24.19 34.27 35.12
CA VAL A 20 23.06 35.08 34.63
C VAL A 20 23.40 35.75 33.30
N PHE A 21 24.60 36.29 33.15
CA PHE A 21 25.05 36.91 31.90
C PHE A 21 25.10 35.90 30.74
N MET A 22 25.60 34.68 30.98
CA MET A 22 25.59 33.62 29.97
C MET A 22 24.18 33.21 29.55
N ILE A 23 23.25 33.10 30.50
CA ILE A 23 21.84 32.80 30.20
C ILE A 23 21.18 33.94 29.41
N TYR A 24 21.44 35.18 29.81
CA TYR A 24 20.94 36.36 29.11
C TYR A 24 21.45 36.39 27.66
N ARG A 25 22.75 36.22 27.45
CA ARG A 25 23.37 36.15 26.12
C ARG A 25 22.84 34.98 25.29
N GLY A 26 22.64 33.81 25.89
CA GLY A 26 22.09 32.64 25.20
C GLY A 26 20.63 32.82 24.78
N ARG A 27 19.82 33.53 25.58
CA ARG A 27 18.41 33.82 25.27
C ARG A 27 18.21 34.98 24.28
N HIS A 28 19.18 35.88 24.17
CA HIS A 28 19.16 37.01 23.23
C HIS A 28 20.01 36.76 21.98
N ALA A 29 20.69 35.61 21.91
CA ALA A 29 21.22 35.12 20.64
C ALA A 29 20.04 34.86 19.71
N ALA A 30 20.12 35.35 18.47
CA ALA A 30 19.11 35.08 17.47
C ALA A 30 18.90 33.57 17.37
N VAL A 31 17.69 33.10 17.67
CA VAL A 31 17.30 31.72 17.41
C VAL A 31 17.48 31.54 15.90
N PRO A 32 18.33 30.60 15.43
CA PRO A 32 18.40 30.31 14.01
C PRO A 32 16.99 30.02 13.54
N ALA A 33 16.52 30.75 12.52
CA ALA A 33 15.24 30.43 11.92
C ALA A 33 15.25 28.92 11.61
N PRO A 34 14.18 28.17 11.97
CA PRO A 34 14.11 26.76 11.61
C PRO A 34 14.40 26.68 10.12
N ALA A 35 15.35 25.82 9.74
CA ALA A 35 15.69 25.62 8.35
C ALA A 35 14.38 25.42 7.59
N ALA A 36 14.15 26.23 6.56
CA ALA A 36 12.95 26.11 5.75
C ALA A 36 12.89 24.64 5.31
N THR A 37 11.88 23.92 5.78
CA THR A 37 11.63 22.56 5.31
C THR A 37 11.49 22.66 3.80
N PRO A 38 12.31 21.95 3.01
CA PRO A 38 12.16 21.93 1.57
C PRO A 38 10.69 21.66 1.26
N ASN A 39 10.06 22.54 0.49
CA ASN A 39 8.70 22.28 0.01
C ASN A 39 8.79 20.96 -0.78
N PRO A 40 8.15 19.87 -0.34
CA PRO A 40 8.20 18.63 -1.09
C PRO A 40 7.64 18.97 -2.48
N ASN A 41 8.40 18.68 -3.53
CA ASN A 41 7.93 18.90 -4.88
C ASN A 41 6.87 17.82 -5.17
N PHE A 42 5.64 18.06 -4.72
CA PHE A 42 4.51 17.16 -4.91
C PHE A 42 4.18 17.07 -6.40
N SER A 43 4.16 15.85 -6.91
CA SER A 43 3.70 15.55 -8.25
C SER A 43 2.17 15.58 -8.32
N ALA A 44 1.61 15.66 -9.54
CA ALA A 44 0.16 15.56 -9.74
C ALA A 44 -0.40 14.23 -9.21
N ASP A 45 0.40 13.16 -9.21
CA ASP A 45 0.02 11.83 -8.70
C ASP A 45 -0.24 11.87 -7.19
N ASP A 46 0.49 12.71 -6.44
CA ASP A 46 0.37 12.83 -4.98
C ASP A 46 -0.96 13.48 -4.53
N TYR A 47 -1.66 14.14 -5.46
CA TYR A 47 -2.97 14.73 -5.22
C TYR A 47 -4.13 13.80 -5.60
N VAL A 48 -3.84 12.64 -6.20
CA VAL A 48 -4.86 11.64 -6.50
C VAL A 48 -5.14 10.84 -5.24
N VAL A 49 -6.36 10.96 -4.73
CA VAL A 49 -6.85 10.20 -3.57
C VAL A 49 -7.97 9.28 -4.04
N PRO A 50 -7.69 8.00 -4.33
CA PRO A 50 -8.72 7.07 -4.75
C PRO A 50 -9.79 6.90 -3.67
N THR A 51 -11.06 6.76 -4.07
CA THR A 51 -12.13 6.40 -3.15
C THR A 51 -11.79 5.11 -2.40
N GLN A 52 -12.02 5.12 -1.08
CA GLN A 52 -11.81 3.98 -0.21
C GLN A 52 -13.14 3.50 0.38
N THR A 53 -13.24 2.21 0.66
CA THR A 53 -14.29 1.65 1.50
C THR A 53 -13.84 1.56 2.96
N HIS A 54 -14.81 1.59 3.87
CA HIS A 54 -14.61 1.39 5.31
C HIS A 54 -15.28 0.10 5.80
N ALA A 55 -15.31 -0.93 4.96
CA ALA A 55 -15.80 -2.24 5.35
C ALA A 55 -14.93 -2.86 6.46
N TYR A 56 -15.56 -3.49 7.44
CA TYR A 56 -14.92 -4.09 8.61
C TYR A 56 -15.48 -5.48 8.96
N ASP A 57 -16.48 -5.95 8.23
CA ASP A 57 -17.08 -7.27 8.38
C ASP A 57 -17.67 -7.76 7.04
N LEU A 58 -18.24 -8.97 7.00
CA LEU A 58 -18.85 -9.51 5.79
C LEU A 58 -20.02 -8.64 5.28
N LYS A 59 -20.83 -8.10 6.18
CA LYS A 59 -22.04 -7.34 5.83
C LYS A 59 -21.67 -6.02 5.15
N SER A 60 -20.80 -5.23 5.78
CA SER A 60 -20.27 -3.98 5.25
C SER A 60 -19.44 -4.20 3.98
N SER A 61 -18.76 -5.35 3.86
CA SER A 61 -18.08 -5.73 2.61
C SER A 61 -19.06 -5.92 1.45
N LYS A 62 -20.18 -6.63 1.69
CA LYS A 62 -21.26 -6.76 0.70
C LYS A 62 -21.84 -5.41 0.31
N GLU A 63 -22.20 -4.58 1.29
CA GLU A 63 -22.73 -3.22 1.03
C GLU A 63 -21.73 -2.37 0.23
N ALA A 64 -20.43 -2.55 0.47
CA ALA A 64 -19.38 -1.82 -0.22
C ALA A 64 -19.12 -2.30 -1.65
N LEU A 65 -19.35 -3.57 -1.97
CA LEU A 65 -18.87 -4.21 -3.19
C LEU A 65 -19.95 -4.83 -4.08
N ASP A 66 -21.05 -5.35 -3.52
CA ASP A 66 -22.05 -6.09 -4.29
C ASP A 66 -22.64 -5.21 -5.40
N GLY A 67 -22.59 -5.72 -6.64
CA GLY A 67 -23.05 -5.02 -7.83
C GLY A 67 -22.13 -3.90 -8.32
N LYS A 68 -20.96 -3.68 -7.69
CA LYS A 68 -20.01 -2.65 -8.10
C LYS A 68 -19.03 -3.16 -9.13
N THR A 69 -18.61 -2.23 -9.99
CA THR A 69 -17.44 -2.41 -10.84
C THR A 69 -16.20 -1.93 -10.09
N VAL A 70 -15.14 -2.72 -10.10
CA VAL A 70 -13.84 -2.39 -9.51
C VAL A 70 -12.72 -2.72 -10.49
N TRP A 71 -11.55 -2.14 -10.26
CA TRP A 71 -10.34 -2.40 -11.04
C TRP A 71 -9.25 -2.97 -10.13
N VAL A 72 -8.50 -3.95 -10.61
CA VAL A 72 -7.44 -4.58 -9.82
C VAL A 72 -6.30 -3.58 -9.58
N LYS A 73 -5.99 -3.31 -8.31
CA LYS A 73 -4.90 -2.44 -7.86
C LYS A 73 -3.62 -3.23 -7.60
N SER A 74 -3.70 -4.31 -6.82
CA SER A 74 -2.59 -5.24 -6.59
C SER A 74 -2.52 -6.31 -7.68
N GLY A 75 -2.15 -5.89 -8.90
CA GLY A 75 -2.01 -6.79 -10.03
C GLY A 75 -0.96 -7.88 -9.78
N ASN A 76 -1.21 -9.07 -10.33
CA ASN A 76 -0.33 -10.24 -10.28
C ASN A 76 0.02 -10.74 -8.85
N GLN A 77 -0.81 -10.42 -7.84
CA GLN A 77 -0.56 -10.83 -6.46
C GLN A 77 -1.63 -11.80 -5.92
N VAL A 78 -2.88 -11.64 -6.38
CA VAL A 78 -4.04 -12.37 -5.83
C VAL A 78 -4.50 -13.43 -6.81
N TYR A 79 -4.50 -14.70 -6.38
CA TYR A 79 -5.10 -15.78 -7.15
C TYR A 79 -6.61 -15.66 -7.17
N TYR A 80 -7.21 -16.01 -8.31
CA TYR A 80 -8.65 -16.17 -8.42
C TYR A 80 -9.01 -17.60 -8.84
N TYR A 81 -10.19 -18.02 -8.41
CA TYR A 81 -10.66 -19.39 -8.46
C TYR A 81 -12.04 -19.45 -9.12
N PRO A 82 -12.37 -20.53 -9.84
CA PRO A 82 -13.68 -20.66 -10.43
C PRO A 82 -14.73 -20.92 -9.34
N VAL A 83 -15.93 -20.40 -9.55
CA VAL A 83 -17.09 -20.61 -8.68
C VAL A 83 -18.10 -21.48 -9.42
N SER A 84 -18.57 -22.55 -8.78
CA SER A 84 -19.58 -23.45 -9.34
C SER A 84 -20.58 -23.86 -8.26
N GLY A 85 -21.87 -23.67 -8.54
CA GLY A 85 -22.93 -23.96 -7.56
C GLY A 85 -22.82 -23.16 -6.26
N GLY A 86 -22.19 -21.97 -6.28
CA GLY A 86 -21.95 -21.15 -5.10
C GLY A 86 -20.72 -21.56 -4.27
N HIS A 87 -19.94 -22.55 -4.72
CA HIS A 87 -18.73 -22.99 -4.06
C HIS A 87 -17.48 -22.59 -4.84
N VAL A 88 -16.43 -22.16 -4.11
CA VAL A 88 -15.13 -21.81 -4.68
C VAL A 88 -14.25 -23.05 -4.78
N ASP A 89 -13.69 -23.30 -5.96
CA ASP A 89 -12.71 -24.37 -6.14
C ASP A 89 -11.29 -23.88 -5.84
N PHE A 90 -10.91 -23.94 -4.55
CA PHE A 90 -9.57 -23.57 -4.10
C PHE A 90 -8.45 -24.48 -4.63
N LYS A 91 -8.77 -25.65 -5.19
CA LYS A 91 -7.75 -26.59 -5.69
C LYS A 91 -7.25 -26.21 -7.08
N HIS A 92 -8.06 -25.49 -7.86
CA HIS A 92 -7.75 -25.14 -9.24
C HIS A 92 -7.81 -23.62 -9.43
N ALA A 93 -6.75 -22.94 -9.00
CA ALA A 93 -6.57 -21.53 -9.33
C ALA A 93 -6.62 -21.34 -10.86
N THR A 94 -7.41 -20.37 -11.33
CA THR A 94 -7.47 -20.05 -12.76
C THR A 94 -6.27 -19.20 -13.18
N GLY A 95 -5.79 -18.34 -12.29
CA GLY A 95 -4.61 -17.51 -12.49
C GLY A 95 -4.50 -16.44 -11.42
N LEU A 96 -3.58 -15.49 -11.63
CA LEU A 96 -3.49 -14.26 -10.86
C LEU A 96 -4.37 -13.18 -11.48
N LEU A 97 -4.95 -12.31 -10.65
CA LEU A 97 -5.67 -11.13 -11.12
C LEU A 97 -4.73 -10.19 -11.86
N PRO A 98 -4.94 -9.91 -13.16
CA PRO A 98 -4.09 -8.99 -13.90
C PRO A 98 -4.17 -7.56 -13.36
N PRO A 99 -3.13 -6.73 -13.53
CA PRO A 99 -3.20 -5.30 -13.18
C PRO A 99 -4.32 -4.58 -13.95
N LEU A 100 -5.06 -3.71 -13.26
CA LEU A 100 -6.15 -2.89 -13.79
C LEU A 100 -7.31 -3.65 -14.46
N ASP A 101 -7.35 -4.97 -14.32
CA ASP A 101 -8.42 -5.79 -14.87
C ASP A 101 -9.78 -5.32 -14.31
N LYS A 102 -10.76 -5.12 -15.20
CA LYS A 102 -12.08 -4.62 -14.82
C LYS A 102 -12.97 -5.78 -14.36
N LEU A 103 -13.41 -5.73 -13.11
CA LEU A 103 -14.20 -6.77 -12.47
C LEU A 103 -15.59 -6.24 -12.11
N SER A 104 -16.62 -7.01 -12.45
CA SER A 104 -18.00 -6.76 -11.99
C SER A 104 -18.29 -7.67 -10.79
N ILE A 105 -18.29 -7.11 -9.58
CA ILE A 105 -18.54 -7.88 -8.36
C ILE A 105 -20.02 -8.24 -8.29
N THR A 106 -20.30 -9.52 -8.07
CA THR A 106 -21.66 -10.07 -8.01
C THR A 106 -22.09 -10.43 -6.60
N ASN A 107 -21.15 -10.76 -5.71
CA ASN A 107 -21.40 -11.11 -4.32
C ASN A 107 -20.11 -11.06 -3.51
N VAL A 108 -20.20 -10.88 -2.20
CA VAL A 108 -19.11 -11.18 -1.25
C VAL A 108 -19.50 -12.36 -0.37
N MET A 109 -18.62 -13.35 -0.22
CA MET A 109 -18.91 -14.59 0.51
C MET A 109 -17.77 -15.02 1.41
N GLN A 110 -18.09 -15.88 2.38
CA GLN A 110 -17.10 -16.57 3.19
C GLN A 110 -17.00 -18.03 2.76
N ALA A 111 -15.78 -18.54 2.71
CA ALA A 111 -15.54 -19.97 2.54
C ALA A 111 -14.30 -20.42 3.31
N THR A 112 -14.38 -21.62 3.89
CA THR A 112 -13.22 -22.25 4.52
C THR A 112 -12.26 -22.76 3.45
N ALA A 113 -11.05 -22.19 3.38
CA ALA A 113 -10.02 -22.71 2.50
C ALA A 113 -9.54 -24.10 2.99
N PRO A 114 -9.20 -25.05 2.11
CA PRO A 114 -8.86 -26.44 2.49
C PRO A 114 -7.69 -26.58 3.47
N ALA A 115 -6.81 -25.58 3.56
CA ALA A 115 -5.64 -25.58 4.44
C ALA A 115 -5.92 -24.98 5.84
N SER A 116 -7.13 -24.50 6.12
CA SER A 116 -7.48 -23.87 7.40
C SER A 116 -7.54 -24.90 8.53
N LYS A 117 -6.43 -25.03 9.28
CA LYS A 117 -6.39 -25.83 10.50
C LYS A 117 -7.11 -25.06 11.61
N GLY A 118 -8.18 -25.65 12.15
CA GLY A 118 -8.90 -25.05 13.28
C GLY A 118 -8.00 -24.91 14.51
N GLN A 119 -8.01 -23.74 15.14
CA GLN A 119 -7.30 -23.48 16.39
C GLN A 119 -8.25 -23.72 17.56
N GLU A 120 -7.86 -24.56 18.51
CA GLU A 120 -8.61 -24.76 19.75
C GLU A 120 -8.32 -23.61 20.72
N ILE A 121 -9.35 -22.86 21.08
CA ILE A 121 -9.26 -21.68 21.97
C ILE A 121 -9.79 -21.97 23.38
N ALA A 122 -10.56 -23.05 23.53
CA ALA A 122 -11.01 -23.61 24.80
C ALA A 122 -11.31 -25.11 24.59
N PRO A 123 -11.38 -25.94 25.65
CA PRO A 123 -11.68 -27.36 25.51
C PRO A 123 -12.96 -27.60 24.70
N GLY A 124 -12.82 -28.19 23.51
CA GLY A 124 -13.94 -28.47 22.60
C GLY A 124 -14.42 -27.30 21.74
N VAL A 125 -13.79 -26.12 21.83
CA VAL A 125 -14.09 -24.94 21.01
C VAL A 125 -12.96 -24.70 20.02
N ARG A 126 -13.22 -24.99 18.74
CA ARG A 126 -12.29 -24.74 17.64
C ARG A 126 -12.80 -23.62 16.75
N VAL A 127 -11.91 -22.70 16.42
CA VAL A 127 -12.17 -21.61 15.48
C VAL A 127 -11.37 -21.88 14.21
N HIS A 128 -12.06 -21.88 13.08
CA HIS A 128 -11.44 -21.97 11.76
C HIS A 128 -11.23 -20.57 11.20
N GLU A 129 -10.15 -20.40 10.45
CA GLU A 129 -9.97 -19.22 9.61
C GLU A 129 -10.76 -19.42 8.31
N GLU A 130 -11.58 -18.44 7.97
CA GLU A 130 -12.36 -18.42 6.73
C GLU A 130 -11.84 -17.31 5.83
N GLN A 131 -11.83 -17.54 4.52
CA GLN A 131 -11.50 -16.49 3.57
C GLN A 131 -12.77 -15.70 3.23
N VAL A 132 -12.64 -14.38 3.21
CA VAL A 132 -13.65 -13.48 2.65
C VAL A 132 -13.29 -13.26 1.18
N LEU A 133 -14.23 -13.52 0.29
CA LEU A 133 -14.01 -13.61 -1.15
C LEU A 133 -14.98 -12.68 -1.88
N ALA A 134 -14.48 -11.91 -2.84
CA ALA A 134 -15.33 -11.23 -3.81
C ALA A 134 -15.58 -12.15 -4.99
N ALA A 135 -16.84 -12.48 -5.26
CA ALA A 135 -17.29 -13.14 -6.47
C ALA A 135 -17.47 -12.12 -7.59
N PHE A 136 -17.03 -12.42 -8.80
CA PHE A 136 -17.07 -11.47 -9.91
C PHE A 136 -17.17 -12.13 -11.29
N HIS A 137 -17.56 -11.32 -12.26
CA HIS A 137 -17.36 -11.57 -13.68
C HIS A 137 -16.25 -10.66 -14.22
N ARG A 138 -15.51 -11.16 -15.20
CA ARG A 138 -14.55 -10.36 -16.00
C ARG A 138 -15.28 -9.85 -17.24
N ALA A 139 -14.80 -8.76 -17.84
CA ALA A 139 -15.47 -8.09 -18.96
C ALA A 139 -15.86 -9.02 -20.13
N ASP A 140 -15.06 -10.06 -20.38
CA ASP A 140 -15.23 -10.98 -21.50
C ASP A 140 -15.60 -12.42 -21.08
N ASP A 141 -16.02 -12.64 -19.83
CA ASP A 141 -16.31 -13.98 -19.32
C ASP A 141 -17.68 -14.08 -18.62
N SER A 142 -18.48 -15.06 -19.01
CA SER A 142 -19.74 -15.40 -18.35
C SER A 142 -19.57 -16.24 -17.08
N LYS A 143 -18.38 -16.81 -16.86
CA LYS A 143 -18.07 -17.60 -15.66
C LYS A 143 -17.95 -16.70 -14.45
N THR A 144 -18.36 -17.21 -13.30
CA THR A 144 -18.14 -16.56 -12.02
C THR A 144 -16.82 -17.04 -11.44
N TYR A 145 -16.03 -16.08 -10.99
CA TYR A 145 -14.78 -16.30 -10.29
C TYR A 145 -14.87 -15.71 -8.90
N ALA A 146 -13.94 -16.10 -8.03
CA ALA A 146 -13.78 -15.52 -6.71
C ALA A 146 -12.30 -15.27 -6.41
N ALA A 147 -12.02 -14.12 -5.81
CA ALA A 147 -10.70 -13.76 -5.32
C ALA A 147 -10.79 -13.38 -3.84
N PRO A 148 -9.80 -13.77 -3.02
CA PRO A 148 -9.80 -13.42 -1.61
C PRO A 148 -9.54 -11.93 -1.45
N ILE A 149 -10.32 -11.30 -0.57
CA ILE A 149 -10.27 -9.87 -0.22
C ILE A 149 -10.12 -9.66 1.28
N GLY A 150 -10.05 -10.75 2.04
CA GLY A 150 -9.96 -10.76 3.48
C GLY A 150 -9.91 -12.16 4.06
N ALA A 151 -9.79 -12.21 5.37
CA ALA A 151 -10.00 -13.40 6.16
C ALA A 151 -10.77 -13.05 7.44
N SER A 152 -11.45 -14.03 8.01
CA SER A 152 -12.12 -13.91 9.30
C SER A 152 -11.77 -15.06 10.22
N ARG A 153 -11.66 -14.76 11.51
CA ARG A 153 -11.41 -15.75 12.57
C ARG A 153 -12.27 -15.39 13.78
N GLY A 154 -13.24 -16.25 14.09
CA GLY A 154 -14.07 -16.05 15.29
C GLY A 154 -14.88 -14.76 15.30
N GLY A 155 -15.20 -14.21 14.12
CA GLY A 155 -15.90 -12.93 13.98
C GLY A 155 -15.00 -11.71 13.83
N ASP A 156 -13.69 -11.84 14.03
CA ASP A 156 -12.71 -10.79 13.72
C ASP A 156 -12.35 -10.86 12.24
N TYR A 157 -12.32 -9.70 11.57
CA TYR A 157 -12.06 -9.59 10.14
C TYR A 157 -10.78 -8.80 9.86
N THR A 158 -9.96 -9.32 8.95
CA THR A 158 -8.86 -8.59 8.32
C THR A 158 -9.19 -8.48 6.84
N LEU A 159 -9.53 -7.27 6.39
CA LEU A 159 -9.94 -7.00 5.02
C LEU A 159 -8.88 -6.13 4.33
N TYR A 160 -8.57 -6.45 3.08
CA TYR A 160 -7.58 -5.75 2.25
C TYR A 160 -8.21 -5.27 0.94
N ILE A 161 -9.50 -4.87 1.00
CA ILE A 161 -10.28 -4.45 -0.17
C ILE A 161 -9.66 -3.23 -0.85
N ASN A 162 -9.27 -2.21 -0.09
CA ASN A 162 -8.66 -0.97 -0.61
C ASN A 162 -7.24 -1.16 -1.16
N ASP A 163 -6.58 -2.25 -0.78
CA ASP A 163 -5.27 -2.63 -1.33
C ASP A 163 -5.47 -3.43 -2.62
N THR A 164 -6.53 -4.23 -2.69
CA THR A 164 -6.82 -5.09 -3.85
C THR A 164 -7.45 -4.31 -5.00
N PHE A 165 -8.29 -3.31 -4.72
CA PHE A 165 -9.14 -2.68 -5.72
C PHE A 165 -9.09 -1.15 -5.74
N TYR A 166 -9.22 -0.61 -6.95
CA TYR A 166 -9.74 0.74 -7.19
C TYR A 166 -11.26 0.67 -7.41
N PHE A 167 -11.98 1.64 -6.84
CA PHE A 167 -13.44 1.77 -6.98
C PHE A 167 -13.85 2.71 -8.12
N GLU A 168 -12.87 3.41 -8.68
CA GLU A 168 -13.02 4.34 -9.80
C GLU A 168 -12.05 3.89 -10.89
N ASP A 169 -12.39 4.21 -12.15
CA ASP A 169 -11.53 3.89 -13.28
C ASP A 169 -10.18 4.62 -13.12
N PRO A 170 -9.05 3.89 -13.04
CA PRO A 170 -7.72 4.47 -12.94
C PRO A 170 -7.41 5.48 -14.05
N HIS A 171 -7.96 5.29 -15.26
CA HIS A 171 -7.81 6.24 -16.36
C HIS A 171 -8.40 7.62 -16.05
N GLN A 172 -9.47 7.66 -15.25
CA GLN A 172 -10.10 8.89 -14.81
C GLN A 172 -9.36 9.51 -13.61
N LEU A 173 -8.89 8.66 -12.69
CA LEU A 173 -8.11 9.09 -11.53
C LEU A 173 -6.80 9.77 -11.93
N TYR A 174 -6.09 9.21 -12.92
CA TYR A 174 -4.81 9.75 -13.42
C TYR A 174 -4.93 10.27 -14.85
N LYS A 175 -6.01 11.00 -15.15
CA LYS A 175 -6.26 11.60 -16.48
C LYS A 175 -5.18 12.57 -16.96
N HIS A 176 -4.32 13.06 -16.07
CA HIS A 176 -3.18 13.91 -16.41
C HIS A 176 -1.99 13.14 -16.99
N TRP A 177 -2.00 11.81 -16.93
CA TRP A 177 -0.97 11.01 -17.59
C TRP A 177 -1.14 11.02 -19.12
N PRO A 178 -0.03 11.15 -19.86
CA PRO A 178 -0.05 11.11 -21.32
C PRO A 178 -0.64 9.81 -21.90
N PRO A 179 -1.29 9.85 -23.08
CA PRO A 179 -1.86 8.66 -23.72
C PRO A 179 -0.85 7.54 -23.99
N ASP A 180 0.41 7.87 -24.26
CA ASP A 180 1.46 6.87 -24.49
C ASP A 180 1.85 6.12 -23.22
N ILE A 181 1.64 6.72 -22.04
CA ILE A 181 1.84 6.03 -20.74
C ILE A 181 0.69 5.05 -20.52
N TRP A 182 -0.56 5.50 -20.69
CA TRP A 182 -1.73 4.63 -20.59
C TRP A 182 -1.66 3.46 -21.57
N SER A 183 -1.32 3.71 -22.83
CA SER A 183 -1.14 2.65 -23.82
C SER A 183 -0.09 1.61 -23.41
N ALA A 184 0.97 2.00 -22.68
CA ALA A 184 1.96 1.05 -22.18
C ALA A 184 1.41 0.23 -21.00
N ILE A 185 0.68 0.89 -20.10
CA ILE A 185 0.02 0.24 -18.96
C ILE A 185 -1.00 -0.81 -19.42
N ASP A 186 -1.87 -0.44 -20.37
CA ASP A 186 -2.90 -1.33 -20.92
C ASP A 186 -2.32 -2.54 -21.67
N GLN A 187 -1.08 -2.40 -22.17
CA GLN A 187 -0.34 -3.49 -22.83
C GLN A 187 0.52 -4.28 -21.85
N HIS A 188 0.44 -4.01 -20.54
CA HIS A 188 1.26 -4.60 -19.49
C HIS A 188 2.76 -4.44 -19.75
N GLN A 189 3.19 -3.24 -20.15
CA GLN A 189 4.56 -2.92 -20.48
C GLN A 189 5.13 -1.82 -19.59
N ALA A 190 6.36 -2.03 -19.11
CA ALA A 190 7.18 -0.97 -18.55
C ALA A 190 8.07 -0.37 -19.65
N LYS A 191 8.21 0.96 -19.65
CA LYS A 191 9.14 1.68 -20.52
C LYS A 191 9.96 2.70 -19.76
N LYS A 192 11.10 3.08 -20.35
CA LYS A 192 11.96 4.13 -19.81
C LYS A 192 11.18 5.44 -19.62
N GLY A 193 11.40 6.10 -18.48
CA GLY A 193 10.74 7.34 -18.11
C GLY A 193 9.41 7.20 -17.36
N MET A 194 8.81 6.00 -17.33
CA MET A 194 7.67 5.75 -16.44
C MET A 194 8.10 5.89 -14.99
N ASN A 195 7.22 6.43 -14.14
CA ASN A 195 7.46 6.45 -12.70
C ASN A 195 7.10 5.10 -12.07
N GLU A 196 7.45 4.93 -10.79
CA GLU A 196 7.25 3.63 -10.12
C GLU A 196 5.76 3.23 -10.03
N LEU A 197 4.86 4.19 -9.80
CA LEU A 197 3.42 3.96 -9.78
C LEU A 197 2.88 3.49 -11.14
N GLN A 198 3.31 4.13 -12.22
CA GLN A 198 2.93 3.76 -13.60
C GLN A 198 3.40 2.34 -13.94
N VAL A 199 4.64 1.99 -13.56
CA VAL A 199 5.16 0.64 -13.77
C VAL A 199 4.40 -0.39 -12.92
N ALA A 200 4.05 -0.05 -11.67
CA ALA A 200 3.25 -0.92 -10.82
C ALA A 200 1.83 -1.13 -11.37
N MET A 201 1.21 -0.12 -11.98
CA MET A 201 -0.06 -0.28 -12.68
C MET A 201 0.04 -1.15 -13.92
N ALA A 202 1.18 -1.12 -14.63
CA ALA A 202 1.39 -1.95 -15.81
C ALA A 202 1.66 -3.43 -15.45
N LEU A 203 2.52 -3.65 -14.45
CA LEU A 203 3.13 -4.97 -14.19
C LEU A 203 2.67 -5.61 -12.88
N GLY A 204 1.97 -4.89 -12.02
CA GLY A 204 1.57 -5.34 -10.69
C GLY A 204 2.57 -4.99 -9.59
N VAL A 205 2.65 -5.83 -8.56
CA VAL A 205 3.49 -5.56 -7.39
C VAL A 205 4.96 -5.94 -7.64
N GLY A 206 5.87 -4.97 -7.46
CA GLY A 206 7.31 -5.17 -7.56
C GLY A 206 7.96 -5.52 -6.22
N VAL A 207 8.92 -6.45 -6.25
CA VAL A 207 9.73 -6.83 -5.08
C VAL A 207 11.10 -6.12 -5.17
N PRO A 208 11.51 -5.37 -4.15
CA PRO A 208 12.81 -4.69 -4.18
C PRO A 208 13.97 -5.68 -4.12
N GLN A 209 15.04 -5.37 -4.86
CA GLN A 209 16.31 -6.10 -4.76
C GLN A 209 17.13 -5.61 -3.56
N GLY A 210 17.84 -6.53 -2.90
CA GLY A 210 18.73 -6.22 -1.78
C GLY A 210 18.00 -5.67 -0.56
N SER A 211 18.60 -4.67 0.10
CA SER A 211 18.07 -4.08 1.35
C SER A 211 16.85 -3.18 1.18
N GLY A 212 16.32 -3.03 -0.05
CA GLY A 212 15.23 -2.10 -0.35
C GLY A 212 15.72 -0.66 -0.40
N GLY A 213 15.81 -0.11 -1.61
CA GLY A 213 16.04 1.33 -1.80
C GLY A 213 14.79 2.17 -1.52
N GLU A 214 14.97 3.48 -1.51
CA GLU A 214 13.86 4.44 -1.35
C GLU A 214 12.91 4.38 -2.55
N TYR A 215 11.62 4.67 -2.33
CA TYR A 215 10.64 4.74 -3.40
C TYR A 215 11.12 5.67 -4.52
N GLY A 216 11.07 5.20 -5.77
CA GLY A 216 11.57 5.91 -6.93
C GLY A 216 13.10 5.93 -7.10
N ASN A 217 13.87 5.37 -6.16
CA ASN A 217 15.34 5.27 -6.22
C ASN A 217 15.77 3.84 -5.84
N ARG A 218 15.29 2.86 -6.60
CA ARG A 218 15.46 1.43 -6.29
C ARG A 218 15.32 0.56 -7.53
N THR A 219 15.76 -0.68 -7.42
CA THR A 219 15.51 -1.71 -8.43
C THR A 219 14.44 -2.67 -7.92
N LEU A 220 13.39 -2.85 -8.73
CA LEU A 220 12.27 -3.74 -8.47
C LEU A 220 12.25 -4.88 -9.49
N THR A 221 12.01 -6.10 -9.03
CA THR A 221 11.65 -7.23 -9.88
C THR A 221 10.15 -7.47 -9.77
N PHE A 222 9.46 -7.41 -10.90
CA PHE A 222 8.04 -7.72 -11.05
C PHE A 222 7.94 -9.14 -11.58
N ASP A 223 7.13 -10.00 -10.95
CA ASP A 223 6.88 -11.36 -11.46
C ASP A 223 6.19 -11.33 -12.82
N ASN A 224 5.28 -10.38 -13.01
CA ASN A 224 4.54 -10.15 -14.25
C ASN A 224 3.93 -11.45 -14.81
N ASN A 225 3.21 -12.17 -13.94
CA ASN A 225 2.52 -13.41 -14.25
C ASN A 225 3.45 -14.50 -14.84
N GLY A 226 4.60 -14.70 -14.18
CA GLY A 226 5.61 -15.67 -14.60
C GLY A 226 6.56 -15.22 -15.71
N HIS A 227 6.54 -13.95 -16.09
CA HIS A 227 7.47 -13.34 -17.06
C HIS A 227 8.26 -12.19 -16.44
N PRO A 228 9.26 -12.47 -15.59
CA PRO A 228 9.80 -11.45 -14.70
C PRO A 228 10.46 -10.28 -15.44
N ILE A 229 10.15 -9.07 -14.98
CA ILE A 229 10.73 -7.83 -15.49
C ILE A 229 11.42 -7.12 -14.34
N THR A 230 12.66 -6.72 -14.54
CA THR A 230 13.43 -5.90 -13.61
C THR A 230 13.45 -4.46 -14.09
N VAL A 231 13.07 -3.52 -13.22
CA VAL A 231 13.09 -2.08 -13.49
C VAL A 231 13.93 -1.36 -12.45
N THR A 232 14.88 -0.56 -12.90
CA THR A 232 15.66 0.34 -12.05
C THR A 232 15.13 1.75 -12.16
N PHE A 233 14.83 2.36 -11.01
CA PHE A 233 14.35 3.72 -10.88
C PHE A 233 15.44 4.64 -10.35
N ASP A 234 15.54 5.84 -10.93
CA ASP A 234 16.32 6.97 -10.45
C ASP A 234 15.43 8.22 -10.52
N HIS A 235 15.33 8.98 -9.43
CA HIS A 235 14.45 10.14 -9.29
C HIS A 235 13.00 9.86 -9.71
N ASN A 236 12.49 8.68 -9.30
CA ASN A 236 11.17 8.17 -9.64
C ASN A 236 10.91 8.05 -11.15
N ARG A 237 11.96 7.70 -11.91
CA ARG A 237 11.90 7.42 -13.35
C ARG A 237 12.62 6.13 -13.66
N ALA A 238 11.95 5.25 -14.41
CA ALA A 238 12.55 4.03 -14.93
C ALA A 238 13.71 4.41 -15.86
N VAL A 239 14.94 4.12 -15.44
CA VAL A 239 16.15 4.36 -16.24
C VAL A 239 16.59 3.11 -17.00
N GLN A 240 16.21 1.94 -16.50
CA GLN A 240 16.50 0.64 -17.10
C GLN A 240 15.30 -0.29 -16.92
N VAL A 241 14.96 -1.02 -17.98
CA VAL A 241 13.92 -2.07 -18.00
C VAL A 241 14.55 -3.29 -18.68
N THR A 242 14.55 -4.42 -17.99
CA THR A 242 15.18 -5.66 -18.47
C THR A 242 14.23 -6.83 -18.22
N THR A 243 13.92 -7.61 -19.25
CA THR A 243 13.31 -8.94 -19.10
C THR A 243 14.36 -9.93 -18.62
N SER A 244 14.05 -10.67 -17.55
CA SER A 244 14.93 -11.70 -17.00
C SER A 244 14.84 -13.02 -17.78
#